data_AF-A0A6L6J9Y0-F1
#
_entry.id   AF-A0A6L6J9Y0-F1
#
_cell.length_a   1.000
_cell.length_b   1.000
_cell.length_c   1.000
_cell.angle_alpha   90.00
_cell.angle_beta   90.00
_cell.angle_gamma   90.00
#
_symmetry.space_group_name_H-M   'P 1'
#
loop_
_entity.id
_entity.type
_entity.pdbx_description
1 polymer ?
#
loop_
_entity_poly.entity_id
_entity_poly.type
_entity_poly.pdbx_seq_one_letter_code
_entity_poly.pdbx_strand_id
1 'polypeptide(L)' 'MIYCCGDLRLDDERFELQRGGQPIALEPQVFLVLRELMQAQGRLVSKEQLIENI' A
#
# COMPACT_ATOMS: atom_id res chain seq x y z
N MET A 1 -1.36 -0.71 11.21
CA MET A 1 -0.07 -0.03 10.92
C MET A 1 -0.27 0.99 9.80
N ILE A 2 0.38 2.16 9.86
CA ILE A 2 0.20 3.24 8.86
C ILE A 2 1.48 3.42 8.05
N TYR A 3 1.35 3.46 6.72
CA TYR A 3 2.43 3.70 5.77
C TYR A 3 2.26 5.05 5.08
N CYS A 4 3.36 5.78 4.87
CA CYS A 4 3.34 7.09 4.21
C CYS A 4 4.35 7.12 3.05
N CYS A 5 3.92 7.61 1.89
CA CYS A 5 4.79 7.83 0.74
C CYS A 5 4.36 9.09 -0.01
N GLY A 6 5.14 10.17 0.12
CA GLY A 6 4.75 11.48 -0.42
C GLY A 6 3.44 11.97 0.21
N ASP A 7 2.43 12.20 -0.62
CA ASP A 7 1.08 12.61 -0.24
C ASP A 7 0.14 11.42 0.09
N LEU A 8 0.61 10.19 -0.09
CA LEU A 8 -0.16 8.97 0.20
C LEU A 8 -0.01 8.53 1.66
N ARG A 9 -1.13 8.15 2.26
CA ARG A 9 -1.22 7.55 3.59
C ARG A 9 -2.11 6.32 3.54
N LEU A 10 -1.53 5.16 3.81
CA LEU A 10 -2.22 3.87 3.81
C LEU A 10 -2.38 3.40 5.25
N ASP A 11 -3.61 3.13 5.68
CA ASP A 11 -3.94 2.57 6.99
C ASP A 11 -4.36 1.11 6.83
N ASP A 12 -3.46 0.21 7.20
CA ASP A 12 -3.63 -1.23 7.06
C ASP A 12 -4.70 -1.81 8.00
N GLU A 13 -4.91 -1.18 9.16
CA GLU A 13 -5.93 -1.65 10.10
C GLU A 13 -7.34 -1.29 9.63
N ARG A 14 -7.46 -0.18 8.90
CA ARG A 14 -8.75 0.34 8.42
C ARG A 14 -9.03 0.00 6.95
N PHE A 15 -8.07 -0.57 6.24
CA PHE A 15 -8.15 -0.77 4.79
C PHE A 15 -8.47 0.53 4.03
N GLU A 16 -7.90 1.65 4.50
CA GLU A 16 -8.15 2.99 3.96
C GLU A 16 -6.86 3.55 3.32
N LEU A 17 -6.97 4.09 2.10
CA LEU A 17 -5.93 4.90 1.49
C LEU A 17 -6.39 6.35 1.43
N GLN A 18 -5.50 7.27 1.78
CA GLN A 18 -5.70 8.70 1.58
C GLN A 18 -4.60 9.28 0.70
N ARG A 19 -4.95 10.27 -0.12
CA ARG A 19 -4.00 11.09 -0.87
C ARG A 19 -4.27 12.56 -0.60
N GLY A 20 -3.26 13.29 -0.13
CA GLY A 20 -3.44 14.68 0.28
C GLY A 20 -4.53 14.84 1.36
N GLY A 21 -4.71 13.83 2.20
CA GLY A 21 -5.75 13.79 3.25
C GLY A 21 -7.17 13.45 2.78
N GLN A 22 -7.38 13.16 1.48
CA GLN A 22 -8.68 12.72 0.96
C GLN A 22 -8.71 11.20 0.80
N PRO A 23 -9.74 10.49 1.29
CA PRO A 23 -9.86 9.05 1.11
C PRO A 23 -10.05 8.70 -0.37
N ILE A 24 -9.37 7.65 -0.82
CA ILE A 24 -9.48 7.09 -2.17
C ILE A 24 -10.01 5.66 -2.04
N ALA A 25 -11.10 5.37 -2.75
CA ALA A 25 -11.59 4.01 -2.89
C ALA A 25 -10.61 3.20 -3.74
N LEU A 26 -10.19 2.05 -3.21
CA LEU A 26 -9.35 1.09 -3.90
C LEU A 26 -9.98 -0.28 -3.84
N GLU A 27 -9.72 -1.07 -4.87
CA GLU A 27 -10.00 -2.49 -4.83
C GLU A 27 -9.08 -3.17 -3.80
N PRO A 28 -9.58 -4.20 -3.07
CA PRO A 28 -8.81 -4.86 -2.03
C PRO A 28 -7.45 -5.38 -2.50
N GLN A 29 -7.38 -5.92 -3.72
CA GLN A 29 -6.15 -6.45 -4.28
C GLN A 29 -5.11 -5.34 -4.54
N VAL A 30 -5.55 -4.17 -5.01
CA VAL A 30 -4.66 -3.03 -5.24
C VAL A 30 -4.13 -2.48 -3.92
N PHE A 31 -4.96 -2.47 -2.87
CA PHE A 31 -4.54 -2.08 -1.53
C PHE A 31 -3.40 -2.95 -1.02
N LEU A 32 -3.54 -4.27 -1.12
CA LEU A 32 -2.53 -5.19 -0.63
C LEU A 32 -1.19 -5.06 -1.39
N VAL A 33 -1.25 -4.85 -2.71
CA VAL A 33 -0.05 -4.57 -3.52
C VAL A 33 0.65 -3.30 -3.04
N LEU A 34 -0.10 -2.21 -2.82
CA LEU A 34 0.47 -0.96 -2.32
C LEU A 34 1.07 -1.11 -0.92
N ARG A 35 0.42 -1.87 -0.03
CA ARG A 35 0.94 -2.20 1.30
C ARG A 35 2.31 -2.87 1.20
N GLU A 36 2.43 -3.93 0.40
CA GLU A 36 3.70 -4.65 0.22
C GLU A 36 4.80 -3.75 -0.36
N LEU A 37 4.48 -2.93 -1.36
CA LEU A 37 5.43 -1.97 -1.95
C LEU A 37 5.87 -0.90 -0.94
N MET A 38 4.95 -0.37 -0.14
CA MET A 38 5.26 0.63 0.89
C MET A 38 6.05 0.03 2.06
N GLN A 39 5.78 -1.22 2.43
CA GLN A 39 6.54 -1.94 3.46
C GLN A 39 7.98 -2.23 3.00
N ALA A 40 8.18 -2.49 1.70
CA ALA A 40 9.50 -2.74 1.12
C ALA A 40 10.19 -1.46 0.57
N GLN A 41 9.83 -0.27 1.06
CA GLN A 41 10.31 1.01 0.55
C GLN A 41 11.84 1.03 0.34
N GLY A 42 12.25 1.46 -0.85
CA GLY A 42 13.67 1.56 -1.24
C GLY A 42 14.31 0.25 -1.70
N ARG A 43 13.54 -0.85 -1.79
CA ARG A 43 13.99 -2.11 -2.39
C ARG A 43 13.20 -2.44 -3.64
N LEU A 44 13.85 -3.14 -4.57
CA LEU A 44 13.18 -3.72 -5.72
C LEU A 44 12.28 -4.87 -5.24
N VAL A 45 11.00 -4.82 -5.59
CA VAL A 45 10.04 -5.89 -5.35
C VAL A 45 9.72 -6.54 -6.69
N SER A 46 9.99 -7.84 -6.82
CA SER A 46 9.67 -8.59 -8.02
C SER A 46 8.18 -8.95 -8.07
N LYS A 47 7.70 -9.32 -9.25
CA LYS A 47 6.30 -9.74 -9.43
C LYS A 47 6.01 -11.03 -8.66
N GLU A 48 6.97 -11.95 -8.62
CA GLU A 48 6.87 -13.20 -7.88
C GLU A 48 6.75 -12.94 -6.38
N GLN A 49 7.59 -12.04 -5.83
CA GLN A 49 7.55 -11.65 -4.42
C GLN A 49 6.22 -11.00 -4.03
N LEU A 50 5.65 -10.18 -4.94
CA LEU A 50 4.30 -9.68 -4.76
C LEU A 50 3.34 -10.86 -4.64
N ILE A 51 3.24 -11.74 -5.64
CA ILE A 51 2.29 -12.85 -5.67
C ILE A 51 2.43 -13.80 -4.45
N GLU A 52 3.62 -13.99 -3.91
CA GLU A 52 3.86 -14.84 -2.72
C GLU A 52 3.36 -14.21 -1.41
N ASN A 53 3.29 -12.89 -1.33
CA ASN A 53 2.98 -12.15 -0.09
C ASN A 53 1.54 -11.60 -0.01
N ILE A 54 0.74 -11.77 -1.07
CA ILE A 54 -0.67 -11.32 -1.14
C ILE A 54 -1.68 -12.45 -1.00
#